data_AF-A0A0C2FQW2-F1
#
_entry.id   AF-A0A0C2FQW2-F1
#
_cell.length_a   1.000
_cell.length_b   1.000
_cell.length_c   1.000
_cell.angle_alpha   90.00
_cell.angle_beta   90.00
_cell.angle_gamma   90.00
#
_symmetry.space_group_name_H-M   'P 1'
#
loop_
_entity.id
_entity.type
_entity.pdbx_description
1 polymer ?
#
loop_
_entity_poly.entity_id
_entity_poly.type
_entity_poly.pdbx_seq_one_letter_code
_entity_poly.pdbx_strand_id
1 'polypeptide(L)' 'MAVSCDVFDYGREDTNNDRITVEWCNTPDGAAKQFRREWFQGDGMVRRKNLPIEYNP' A
#
# COMPACT_ATOMS: atom_id res chain seq x y z
N MET A 1 -4.87 -1.52 10.63
CA MET A 1 -4.30 -0.25 10.14
C MET A 1 -5.41 0.56 9.52
N ALA A 2 -5.39 1.86 9.70
CA ALA A 2 -6.32 2.80 9.11
C ALA A 2 -5.54 3.84 8.31
N VAL A 3 -6.16 4.40 7.28
CA VAL A 3 -5.60 5.53 6.52
C VAL A 3 -5.92 6.79 7.30
N SER A 4 -4.91 7.64 7.52
CA SER A 4 -5.06 8.98 8.08
C SER A 4 -4.58 10.01 7.06
N CYS A 5 -5.13 11.22 7.14
CA CYS A 5 -4.74 12.36 6.31
C CYS A 5 -4.51 13.55 7.24
N ASP A 6 -3.28 14.04 7.28
CA ASP A 6 -2.92 15.21 8.08
C ASP A 6 -3.44 16.50 7.43
N VAL A 7 -3.58 17.58 8.20
CA VAL A 7 -4.00 18.88 7.67
C VAL A 7 -2.89 19.47 6.82
N PHE A 8 -3.23 19.98 5.63
CA PHE A 8 -2.29 20.52 4.64
C PHE A 8 -2.96 21.63 3.81
N ASP A 9 -2.19 22.41 3.05
CA ASP A 9 -2.72 23.50 2.19
C ASP A 9 -2.99 23.00 0.77
N TYR A 10 -4.23 22.58 0.51
CA TYR A 10 -4.65 22.03 -0.79
C TYR A 10 -4.30 22.93 -1.99
N GLY A 11 -4.29 24.26 -1.83
CA GLY A 11 -4.03 25.19 -2.93
C GLY A 11 -2.54 25.37 -3.27
N ARG A 12 -1.64 24.87 -2.42
CA ARG A 12 -0.18 25.05 -2.55
C ARG A 12 0.59 23.74 -2.71
N GLU A 13 -0.06 22.62 -2.46
CA GLU A 13 0.55 21.29 -2.49
C GLU A 13 0.09 20.50 -3.71
N ASP A 14 0.92 19.56 -4.16
CA ASP A 14 0.59 18.67 -5.27
C ASP A 14 -0.17 17.45 -4.76
N THR A 15 -1.47 17.41 -5.02
CA THR A 15 -2.36 16.34 -4.57
C THR A 15 -2.64 15.27 -5.63
N ASN A 16 -2.12 15.44 -6.86
CA ASN A 16 -2.49 14.58 -7.99
C ASN A 16 -1.73 13.25 -8.02
N ASN A 17 -0.67 13.12 -7.22
CA ASN A 17 0.24 11.99 -7.25
C ASN A 17 0.02 10.98 -6.12
N ASP A 18 -0.89 11.28 -5.20
CA ASP A 18 -1.14 10.47 -4.02
C ASP A 18 -1.88 9.17 -4.37
N ARG A 19 -1.37 8.07 -3.80
CA ARG A 19 -1.95 6.74 -3.97
C ARG A 19 -1.58 5.85 -2.80
N ILE A 20 -2.50 4.97 -2.42
CA ILE A 20 -2.19 3.83 -1.55
C ILE A 20 -1.83 2.66 -2.44
N THR A 21 -0.70 2.01 -2.14
CA THR A 21 -0.28 0.79 -2.83
C THR A 21 -0.48 -0.39 -1.89
N VAL A 22 -1.26 -1.39 -2.31
CA VAL A 22 -1.40 -2.66 -1.60
C VAL A 22 -0.64 -3.72 -2.38
N GLU A 23 0.34 -4.34 -1.74
CA GLU A 23 1.09 -5.47 -2.28
C GLU A 23 0.77 -6.73 -1.49
N TRP A 24 0.62 -7.86 -2.19
CA TRP A 24 0.35 -9.14 -1.55
C TRP A 24 0.94 -10.30 -2.36
N CYS A 25 1.26 -11.37 -1.65
CA CYS A 25 1.67 -12.65 -2.20
C CYS A 25 1.01 -13.77 -1.39
N ASN A 26 1.02 -14.99 -1.93
CA ASN A 26 0.65 -16.15 -1.14
C ASN A 26 1.71 -16.39 -0.07
N THR A 27 1.30 -16.84 1.12
CA THR A 27 2.23 -17.26 2.16
C THR A 27 2.82 -18.63 1.80
N PRO A 28 4.07 -18.93 2.17
CA PRO A 28 4.60 -20.30 2.09
C PRO A 28 3.75 -21.28 2.89
N ASP A 29 3.76 -22.55 2.49
CA ASP A 29 3.05 -23.60 3.21
C ASP A 29 3.57 -23.73 4.65
N GLY A 30 2.65 -23.85 5.61
CA GLY A 30 3.00 -23.95 7.04
C GLY A 30 3.52 -22.65 7.67
N ALA A 31 3.47 -21.52 6.96
CA ALA A 31 3.82 -20.23 7.53
C ALA A 31 2.96 -19.88 8.75
N ALA A 32 3.61 -19.34 9.78
CA ALA A 32 2.90 -18.77 10.93
C ALA A 32 2.06 -17.56 10.50
N LYS A 33 1.02 -17.22 11.28
CA LYS A 33 0.20 -16.00 11.10
C LYS A 33 0.96 -14.73 11.53
N GLN A 34 2.12 -14.51 10.93
CA GLN A 34 2.98 -13.36 11.16
C GLN A 34 3.59 -12.95 9.84
N PHE A 35 3.46 -11.67 9.50
CA PHE A 35 4.04 -11.12 8.29
C PHE A 35 5.57 -11.28 8.28
N ARG A 36 6.12 -11.66 7.12
CA ARG A 36 7.55 -11.77 6.86
C ARG A 36 7.86 -11.12 5.53
N ARG A 37 8.78 -10.15 5.54
CA ARG A 37 9.13 -9.37 4.33
C ARG A 37 9.80 -10.25 3.27
N GLU A 38 10.44 -11.33 3.71
CA GLU A 38 11.16 -12.29 2.86
C GLU A 38 10.22 -12.99 1.87
N TRP A 39 8.92 -13.08 2.16
CA TRP A 39 7.93 -13.66 1.23
C TRP A 39 7.81 -12.89 -0.08
N PHE A 40 8.20 -11.61 -0.11
CA PHE A 40 8.17 -10.76 -1.29
C PHE A 40 9.48 -10.77 -2.09
N GLN A 41 10.50 -11.50 -1.64
CA GLN A 41 11.84 -11.55 -2.26
C GLN A 41 12.13 -12.88 -2.94
N GLY A 42 11.36 -13.92 -2.65
CA GLY A 42 11.51 -15.24 -3.28
C GLY A 42 10.86 -15.31 -4.67
N ASP A 43 10.85 -16.52 -5.24
CA ASP A 43 10.33 -16.79 -6.59
C ASP A 43 8.79 -16.71 -6.72
N GLY A 44 8.09 -16.38 -5.63
CA GLY A 44 6.63 -16.26 -5.60
C GLY A 44 6.12 -15.05 -6.36
N MET A 45 4.90 -15.15 -6.91
CA MET A 45 4.27 -14.01 -7.57
C MET A 45 3.78 -12.98 -6.54
N VAL A 46 4.33 -11.78 -6.60
CA VAL A 46 3.82 -10.59 -5.91
C VAL A 46 2.80 -9.89 -6.80
N ARG A 47 1.62 -9.59 -6.25
CA ARG A 47 0.60 -8.76 -6.88
C ARG A 47 0.54 -7.41 -6.20
N ARG A 48 0.14 -6.40 -6.98
CA ARG A 48 0.03 -5.01 -6.53
C ARG A 48 -1.29 -4.41 -7.03
N LYS A 49 -1.91 -3.59 -6.19
CA LYS A 49 -3.03 -2.71 -6.56
C LYS A 49 -2.77 -1.31 -6.06
N ASN A 50 -2.88 -0.35 -6.97
CA ASN A 50 -2.85 1.07 -6.63
C ASN A 50 -4.29 1.56 -6.44
N LEU A 51 -4.51 2.32 -5.37
CA LEU A 51 -5.75 3.04 -5.09
C LEU A 51 -5.39 4.54 -5.16
N PRO A 52 -5.79 5.25 -6.23
CA PRO A 52 -5.53 6.68 -6.32
C PRO A 52 -6.28 7.41 -5.19
N ILE A 53 -5.68 8.46 -4.66
CA ILE A 53 -6.34 9.36 -3.72
C ILE A 53 -6.89 10.54 -4.51
N GLU A 54 -8.14 10.87 -4.24
CA GLU A 54 -8.82 12.04 -4.78
C GLU A 54 -9.19 12.95 -3.60
N TYR A 55 -8.89 14.23 -3.74
CA TYR A 55 -9.22 15.26 -2.78
C TYR A 55 -10.40 16.05 -3.32
N ASN A 56 -11.48 16.12 -2.55
CA ASN A 56 -12.67 16.89 -2.90
C ASN A 56 -12.71 18.19 -2.06
N PRO A 57 -12.18 19.31 -2.59
CA PRO A 57 -12.09 20.59 -1.86
C PRO A 57 -13.44 21.28 -1.65
#